data_AF-A0A3C2CV38-F1
#
_entry.id   AF-A0A3C2CV38-F1
#
_cell.length_a   1.000
_cell.length_b   1.000
_cell.length_c   1.000
_cell.angle_alpha   90.00
_cell.angle_beta   90.00
_cell.angle_gamma   90.00
#
_symmetry.space_group_name_H-M   'P 1'
#
loop_
_entity.id
_entity.type
_entity.pdbx_description
1 polymer ?
#
loop_
_entity_poly.entity_id
_entity_poly.type
_entity_poly.pdbx_seq_one_letter_code
_entity_poly.pdbx_strand_id
1 'polypeptide(L)'
;MQGLKALFSHQDDVQSVISGMDAGLREQLVAGLSGSARTVFLASVYEQTKRPVLIVTHNLLQAQKLYDDLVNLVGENDVFLYPANELIAAEISISSPELKAQRIDALNHWSTKKT
;
A
#
# COMPACT_ATOMS: atom_id res chain seq x y z
N MET A 1 -12.91 -13.67 2.39
CA MET A 1 -11.92 -12.98 1.52
C MET A 1 -10.70 -13.85 1.15
N GLN A 2 -10.24 -14.78 2.01
CA GLN A 2 -9.04 -15.61 1.73
C GLN A 2 -9.14 -16.48 0.46
N GLY A 3 -10.31 -17.04 0.14
CA GLY A 3 -10.49 -17.85 -1.08
C GLY A 3 -10.35 -17.07 -2.40
N LEU A 4 -10.86 -15.83 -2.45
CA LEU A 4 -10.74 -14.96 -3.63
C LEU A 4 -9.29 -14.54 -3.86
N LYS A 5 -8.57 -14.30 -2.76
CA LYS A 5 -7.14 -13.97 -2.76
C LYS A 5 -6.27 -15.11 -3.32
N ALA A 6 -6.58 -16.36 -2.96
CA ALA A 6 -5.88 -17.52 -3.50
C ALA A 6 -6.06 -17.67 -5.02
N LEU A 7 -7.26 -17.40 -5.54
CA LEU A 7 -7.53 -17.43 -6.99
C LEU A 7 -6.77 -16.33 -7.74
N PHE A 8 -6.70 -15.13 -7.16
CA PHE A 8 -6.00 -13.98 -7.78
C PHE A 8 -4.48 -14.15 -7.81
N SER A 9 -3.88 -14.74 -6.76
CA SER A 9 -2.41 -14.95 -6.70
C SER A 9 -1.89 -15.95 -7.74
N HIS A 10 -2.76 -16.81 -8.27
CA HIS A 10 -2.42 -17.78 -9.33
C HIS A 10 -2.70 -17.25 -10.75
N GLN A 11 -3.15 -16.00 -10.91
CA GLN A 11 -3.27 -15.42 -12.24
C GLN A 11 -1.89 -15.11 -12.82
N ASP A 12 -1.73 -15.45 -14.10
CA ASP A 12 -0.50 -15.23 -14.89
C ASP A 12 -0.05 -13.76 -14.84
N ASP A 13 -0.99 -12.82 -14.77
CA ASP A 13 -0.70 -11.38 -14.73
C ASP A 13 0.07 -10.96 -13.47
N VAL A 14 -0.27 -11.54 -12.31
CA VAL A 14 0.42 -11.25 -11.04
C VAL A 14 1.84 -11.82 -11.09
N GLN A 15 1.98 -13.05 -11.58
CA GLN A 15 3.27 -13.73 -11.71
C GLN A 15 4.19 -13.03 -12.70
N SER A 16 3.64 -12.50 -13.80
CA SER A 16 4.39 -11.73 -14.79
C SER A 16 5.03 -10.48 -14.16
N VAL A 17 4.26 -9.73 -13.36
CA VAL A 17 4.77 -8.53 -12.68
C VAL A 17 5.84 -8.89 -11.64
N ILE A 18 5.61 -9.94 -10.84
CA ILE A 18 6.58 -10.41 -9.83
C ILE A 18 7.88 -10.87 -10.52
N SER A 19 7.77 -11.67 -11.58
CA SER A 19 8.94 -12.14 -12.35
C SER A 19 9.71 -10.96 -12.95
N GLY A 20 9.01 -9.93 -13.43
CA GLY A 20 9.63 -8.69 -13.87
C GLY A 20 10.40 -7.97 -12.76
N MET A 21 9.87 -7.93 -11.54
CA MET A 21 10.55 -7.35 -10.38
C MET A 21 11.80 -8.15 -10.00
N ASP A 22 11.73 -9.48 -10.05
CA ASP A 22 12.85 -10.36 -9.72
C ASP A 22 13.94 -10.36 -10.80
N ALA A 23 13.56 -10.14 -12.06
CA ALA A 23 14.48 -9.89 -13.17
C ALA A 23 15.14 -8.50 -13.12
N GLY A 24 14.78 -7.65 -12.15
CA GLY A 24 15.35 -6.31 -11.96
C GLY A 24 14.77 -5.24 -12.89
N LEU A 25 13.58 -5.46 -13.48
CA LEU A 25 12.88 -4.41 -14.20
C LEU A 25 12.55 -3.25 -13.25
N ARG A 26 12.97 -2.04 -13.64
CA ARG A 26 12.76 -0.83 -12.82
C ARG A 26 11.34 -0.29 -12.92
N GLU A 27 10.70 -0.47 -14.06
CA GLU A 27 9.39 0.12 -14.37
C GLU A 27 8.49 -0.92 -15.02
N GLN A 28 7.26 -1.00 -14.54
CA GLN A 28 6.23 -1.90 -15.05
C GLN A 28 4.87 -1.20 -15.02
N LEU A 29 4.07 -1.39 -16.07
CA LEU A 29 2.72 -0.82 -16.18
C LEU A 29 1.68 -1.93 -16.05
N VAL A 30 0.82 -1.80 -15.05
CA VAL A 30 -0.35 -2.67 -14.86
C VAL A 30 -1.61 -1.87 -15.14
N ALA A 31 -2.38 -2.27 -16.14
CA ALA A 31 -3.61 -1.62 -16.58
C ALA A 31 -4.83 -2.56 -16.46
N GLY A 32 -6.04 -2.00 -16.48
CA GLY A 32 -7.28 -2.80 -16.42
C GLY A 32 -7.75 -3.17 -15.01
N LEU A 33 -7.02 -2.82 -13.96
CA LEU A 33 -7.43 -3.05 -12.57
C LEU A 33 -8.41 -1.98 -12.08
N SER A 34 -9.65 -2.39 -11.82
CA SER A 34 -10.71 -1.54 -11.29
C SER A 34 -11.22 -2.01 -9.92
N GLY A 35 -11.73 -1.06 -9.13
CA GLY A 35 -12.27 -1.35 -7.80
C GLY A 35 -11.32 -2.15 -6.90
N SER A 36 -11.84 -3.21 -6.28
CA SER A 36 -11.12 -4.08 -5.34
C SER A 36 -10.04 -4.95 -5.99
N ALA A 37 -10.05 -5.12 -7.32
CA ALA A 37 -9.02 -5.88 -8.02
C ALA A 37 -7.63 -5.27 -7.81
N ARG A 38 -7.56 -3.93 -7.69
CA ARG A 38 -6.32 -3.22 -7.37
C ARG A 38 -5.80 -3.61 -5.98
N THR A 39 -6.66 -3.66 -4.99
CA THR A 39 -6.26 -3.96 -3.62
C THR A 39 -5.83 -5.42 -3.45
N VAL A 40 -6.55 -6.35 -4.08
CA VAL A 40 -6.17 -7.77 -4.10
C VAL A 40 -4.83 -7.96 -4.82
N PHE A 41 -4.63 -7.32 -5.97
CA PHE A 41 -3.37 -7.35 -6.69
C PHE A 41 -2.19 -6.85 -5.82
N LEU A 42 -2.33 -5.69 -5.19
CA LEU A 42 -1.28 -5.11 -4.34
C LEU A 42 -0.98 -6.00 -3.13
N ALA A 43 -2.01 -6.59 -2.50
CA ALA A 43 -1.83 -7.54 -1.40
C ALA A 43 -1.06 -8.80 -1.87
N SER A 44 -1.42 -9.36 -3.03
CA SER A 44 -0.74 -10.53 -3.61
C SER A 44 0.74 -10.23 -3.94
N VAL A 45 1.05 -9.04 -4.45
CA VAL A 45 2.45 -8.61 -4.71
C VAL A 45 3.23 -8.47 -3.40
N TYR A 46 2.66 -7.78 -2.39
CA TYR A 46 3.30 -7.63 -1.09
C TYR A 46 3.62 -8.97 -0.43
N GLU A 47 2.67 -9.91 -0.46
CA GLU A 47 2.84 -11.19 0.23
C GLU A 47 3.84 -12.12 -0.45
N GLN A 48 3.91 -12.10 -1.78
CA GLN A 48 4.83 -12.96 -2.52
C GLN A 48 6.25 -12.39 -2.51
N THR A 49 6.40 -11.07 -2.61
CA THR A 49 7.72 -10.44 -2.62
C THR A 49 8.28 -10.25 -1.21
N LYS A 50 7.41 -10.07 -0.20
CA LYS A 50 7.77 -9.70 1.19
C LYS A 50 8.69 -8.48 1.29
N ARG A 51 8.68 -7.60 0.28
CA ARG A 51 9.46 -6.37 0.25
C ARG A 51 8.62 -5.21 0.80
N PRO A 52 9.22 -4.19 1.44
CA PRO A 52 8.51 -2.95 1.77
C PRO A 52 7.95 -2.28 0.50
N VAL A 53 6.67 -1.91 0.51
CA VAL A 53 5.99 -1.29 -0.63
C VAL A 53 5.43 0.08 -0.23
N LEU A 54 5.74 1.11 -1.02
CA LEU A 54 5.11 2.42 -0.91
C LEU A 54 4.01 2.54 -1.97
N ILE A 55 2.78 2.74 -1.53
CA ILE A 55 1.63 2.96 -2.41
C ILE A 55 1.27 4.44 -2.37
N VAL A 56 1.38 5.10 -3.53
CA VAL A 56 1.03 6.52 -3.68
C VAL A 56 -0.30 6.64 -4.42
N THR A 57 -1.21 7.45 -3.90
CA THR A 57 -2.51 7.74 -4.51
C THR A 57 -2.70 9.25 -4.66
N HIS A 58 -3.74 9.67 -5.36
CA HIS A 58 -3.93 11.07 -5.75
C HIS A 58 -4.57 11.96 -4.67
N ASN A 59 -5.06 11.41 -3.55
CA ASN A 59 -5.59 12.17 -2.41
C ASN A 59 -5.72 11.29 -1.14
N LEU A 60 -5.98 11.94 0.00
CA LEU A 60 -6.15 11.26 1.28
C LEU A 60 -7.33 10.27 1.29
N LEU A 61 -8.46 10.63 0.67
CA LEU A 61 -9.65 9.77 0.63
C LEU A 61 -9.36 8.40 -0.01
N GLN A 62 -8.63 8.39 -1.12
CA GLN A 62 -8.29 7.16 -1.83
C GLN A 62 -7.19 6.38 -1.12
N ALA A 63 -6.28 7.07 -0.42
CA ALA A 63 -5.32 6.42 0.47
C ALA A 63 -6.04 5.70 1.63
N GLN A 64 -7.04 6.33 2.25
CA GLN A 64 -7.83 5.73 3.34
C GLN A 64 -8.59 4.48 2.86
N LYS A 65 -9.26 4.54 1.71
CA LYS A 65 -9.95 3.36 1.16
C LYS A 65 -9.01 2.19 0.90
N LEU A 66 -7.84 2.47 0.30
CA LEU A 66 -6.84 1.44 0.08
C LEU A 66 -6.28 0.89 1.39
N TYR A 67 -6.06 1.74 2.39
CA TYR A 67 -5.64 1.33 3.73
C TYR A 67 -6.66 0.37 4.36
N ASP A 68 -7.94 0.74 4.39
CA ASP A 68 -9.01 -0.08 4.98
C ASP A 68 -9.11 -1.45 4.27
N ASP A 69 -9.06 -1.47 2.94
CA ASP A 69 -9.09 -2.71 2.17
C ASP A 69 -7.83 -3.57 2.42
N LEU A 70 -6.63 -2.96 2.47
CA LEU A 70 -5.37 -3.67 2.67
C LEU A 70 -5.24 -4.22 4.09
N VAL A 71 -5.67 -3.50 5.12
CA VAL A 71 -5.72 -3.98 6.50
C VAL A 71 -6.55 -5.26 6.59
N ASN A 72 -7.69 -5.31 5.91
CA ASN A 72 -8.55 -6.51 5.85
C ASN A 72 -7.92 -7.68 5.10
N LEU A 73 -6.99 -7.43 4.16
CA LEU A 73 -6.37 -8.46 3.32
C LEU A 73 -5.03 -8.97 3.85
N VAL A 74 -4.24 -8.10 4.47
CA VAL A 74 -2.85 -8.32 4.87
C VAL A 74 -2.69 -8.32 6.40
N GLY A 75 -3.53 -7.56 7.11
CA GLY A 75 -3.48 -7.39 8.55
C GLY A 75 -3.03 -6.00 8.97
N GLU A 76 -3.51 -5.53 10.12
CA GLU A 76 -3.27 -4.19 10.66
C GLU A 76 -1.81 -3.91 11.04
N ASN A 77 -1.01 -4.94 11.30
CA ASN A 77 0.39 -4.78 11.73
C ASN A 77 1.37 -4.46 10.59
N ASP A 78 0.95 -4.65 9.34
CA ASP A 78 1.81 -4.52 8.15
C ASP A 78 1.40 -3.35 7.24
N VAL A 79 0.28 -2.69 7.52
CA VAL A 79 -0.28 -1.63 6.67
C VAL A 79 -0.34 -0.34 7.47
N PHE A 80 0.27 0.73 6.94
CA PHE A 80 0.33 2.04 7.58
C PHE A 80 -0.16 3.12 6.63
N LEU A 81 -1.00 4.03 7.13
CA LEU A 81 -1.45 5.21 6.39
C LEU A 81 -0.46 6.36 6.61
N TYR A 82 0.06 6.92 5.52
CA TYR A 82 0.85 8.15 5.56
C TYR A 82 0.03 9.31 4.95
N PRO A 83 -0.66 10.11 5.77
CA PRO A 83 -1.50 11.19 5.28
C PRO A 83 -0.67 12.36 4.75
N ALA A 84 -1.05 12.86 3.57
CA ALA A 84 -0.52 14.12 3.06
C ALA A 84 -1.04 15.29 3.92
N ASN A 85 -0.20 16.29 4.16
CA ASN A 85 -0.57 17.46 4.94
C ASN A 85 -1.30 18.45 4.02
N GLU A 86 -2.60 18.23 3.76
CA GLU A 86 -3.40 19.05 2.82
C GLU A 86 -3.70 20.47 3.35
N LEU A 87 -3.46 20.74 4.65
CA LEU A 87 -3.81 21.99 5.34
C LEU A 87 -2.68 23.02 5.45
N ILE A 88 -1.55 22.84 4.73
CA ILE A 88 -0.40 23.77 4.84
C ILE A 88 -0.79 25.23 4.50
N ALA A 89 -1.83 25.45 3.69
CA ALA A 89 -2.33 26.79 3.38
C ALA A 89 -3.26 27.40 4.44
N ALA A 90 -3.84 26.60 5.34
CA ALA A 90 -4.90 27.07 6.24
C ALA A 90 -4.48 27.19 7.71
N GLU A 91 -3.63 26.30 8.25
CA GLU A 91 -3.53 26.19 9.71
C GLU A 91 -2.11 25.89 10.23
N ILE A 92 -1.32 26.95 10.40
CA ILE A 92 -0.12 26.94 11.25
C ILE A 92 -0.51 26.80 12.76
N SER A 93 -1.81 26.86 13.09
CA SER A 93 -2.30 26.73 14.47
C SER A 93 -2.94 25.38 14.82
N ILE A 94 -3.22 24.49 13.86
CA ILE A 94 -4.00 23.24 14.07
C ILE A 94 -3.35 22.09 13.27
N SER A 95 -2.09 21.77 13.56
CA SER A 95 -1.58 20.47 13.14
C SER A 95 -2.19 19.39 14.04
N SER A 96 -3.13 18.60 13.54
CA SER A 96 -3.69 17.46 14.28
C SER A 96 -2.57 16.59 14.86
N PRO A 97 -2.45 16.48 16.19
CA PRO A 97 -1.47 15.61 16.84
C PRO A 97 -1.57 14.15 16.37
N GLU A 98 -2.78 13.71 16.01
CA GLU A 98 -3.09 12.35 15.56
C GLU A 98 -2.41 12.04 14.22
N LEU A 99 -2.53 12.93 13.22
CA LEU A 99 -1.87 12.73 11.93
C LEU A 99 -0.34 12.78 12.05
N LYS A 100 0.19 13.61 12.95
CA LYS A 100 1.63 13.61 13.25
C LYS A 100 2.08 12.28 13.87
N ALA A 101 1.32 11.76 14.83
CA ALA A 101 1.62 10.47 15.46
C ALA A 101 1.63 9.33 14.43
N GLN A 102 0.63 9.26 13.55
CA GLN A 102 0.58 8.26 12.48
C GLN A 102 1.80 8.32 11.56
N ARG A 103 2.26 9.52 11.18
CA ARG A 103 3.47 9.69 10.36
C ARG A 103 4.72 9.19 11.10
N ILE A 104 4.83 9.44 12.40
CA ILE A 104 5.95 8.96 13.23
C ILE A 104 5.92 7.43 13.31
N ASP A 105 4.76 6.81 13.55
CA ASP A 105 4.64 5.36 13.65
C ASP A 105 5.02 4.65 12.34
N ALA A 106 4.54 5.17 11.21
CA ALA A 106 4.90 4.65 9.89
C ALA A 106 6.42 4.73 9.63
N LEU A 107 7.05 5.86 9.95
CA LEU A 107 8.49 6.05 9.77
C LEU A 107 9.32 5.19 10.74
N ASN A 108 8.86 5.03 11.98
CA ASN A 108 9.51 4.17 12.98
C ASN A 108 9.48 2.70 12.55
N HIS A 109 8.33 2.22 12.05
CA HIS A 109 8.23 0.86 11.53
C HIS A 109 9.19 0.64 10.35
N TRP A 110 9.27 1.60 9.43
CA TRP A 110 10.18 1.48 8.29
C TRP A 110 11.66 1.51 8.71
N SER A 111 12.02 2.40 9.63
CA SER A 111 13.41 2.54 10.09
C SER A 111 13.93 1.31 10.85
N THR A 112 13.05 0.47 11.41
CA THR A 112 13.44 -0.70 12.22
C THR A 112 13.60 -1.97 11.40
N LYS A 113 12.92 -2.09 10.25
CA LYS A 113 13.18 -3.14 9.24
C LYS A 113 14.42 -2.73 8.41
N LYS A 114 15.62 -3.10 8.86
CA LYS A 114 16.83 -3.06 8.00
C LYS A 114 16.56 -3.92 6.76
N THR A 115 16.62 -3.31 5.59
CA THR A 115 16.74 -3.95 4.26
C THR A 115 17.85 -4.98 4.22
#